data_AF-A0A8D5ZFD7-F1
#
_entry.id   AF-A0A8D5ZFD7-F1
#
_cell.length_a   1.000
_cell.length_b   1.000
_cell.length_c   1.000
_cell.angle_alpha   90.00
_cell.angle_beta   90.00
_cell.angle_gamma   90.00
#
_symmetry.space_group_name_H-M   'P 1'
#
loop_
_entity.id
_entity.type
_entity.pdbx_description
1 polymer ?
#
loop_
_entity_poly.entity_id
_entity_poly.type
_entity_poly.pdbx_seq_one_letter_code
_entity_poly.pdbx_strand_id
1 'polypeptide(L)'
;MTVTVSRYVEPSIYEFLVKLNLTTCWLLDFKVITNPEAFFNNFILNKYDNLAIIVNERSKEKVREIVELAKDNWVSVLAFISDNLREEKFLLCVKSKIKIKNFTS
;
A
#
# COMPACT_ATOMS: atom_id res chain seq x y z
N MET A 1 3.23 -2.17 12.86
CA MET A 1 4.11 -1.03 13.19
C MET A 1 4.44 -0.30 11.89
N THR A 2 4.41 1.03 11.86
CA THR A 2 4.83 1.80 10.67
C THR A 2 6.35 1.77 10.52
N VAL A 3 6.86 1.96 9.31
CA VAL A 3 8.30 1.83 9.01
C VAL A 3 8.86 3.04 8.27
N THR A 4 10.17 3.24 8.41
CA THR A 4 10.92 4.21 7.60
C THR A 4 11.17 3.65 6.20
N VAL A 5 10.42 4.16 5.22
CA VAL A 5 10.38 3.63 3.85
C VAL A 5 11.73 3.64 3.14
N SER A 6 12.55 4.66 3.35
CA SER A 6 13.86 4.83 2.71
C SER A 6 14.87 3.69 3.00
N ARG A 7 14.56 2.79 3.95
CA ARG A 7 15.36 1.58 4.23
C ARG A 7 15.05 0.40 3.30
N TYR A 8 13.97 0.49 2.52
CA TYR A 8 13.39 -0.64 1.80
C TYR A 8 13.14 -0.35 0.32
N VAL A 9 13.35 0.89 -0.11
CA VAL A 9 13.10 1.33 -1.48
C VAL A 9 14.21 2.26 -1.93
N GLU A 10 14.39 2.34 -3.24
CA GLU A 10 15.30 3.25 -3.91
C GLU A 10 14.88 4.72 -3.66
N PRO A 11 15.83 5.67 -3.65
CA PRO A 11 15.52 7.08 -3.40
C PRO A 11 14.44 7.66 -4.32
N SER A 12 14.40 7.23 -5.58
CA SER A 12 13.41 7.68 -6.57
C SER A 12 11.97 7.26 -6.19
N ILE A 13 11.78 6.04 -5.68
CA ILE A 13 10.49 5.56 -5.19
C ILE A 13 10.10 6.34 -3.93
N TYR A 14 11.04 6.52 -3.01
CA TYR A 14 10.80 7.29 -1.79
C TYR A 14 10.33 8.73 -2.10
N GLU A 15 11.02 9.44 -2.99
CA GLU A 15 10.63 10.79 -3.41
C GLU A 15 9.23 10.82 -4.03
N PHE A 16 8.88 9.82 -4.83
CA PHE A 16 7.54 9.71 -5.42
C PHE A 16 6.46 9.54 -4.34
N LEU A 17 6.69 8.66 -3.36
CA LEU A 17 5.74 8.43 -2.26
C LEU A 17 5.54 9.70 -1.43
N VAL A 18 6.61 10.46 -1.16
CA VAL A 18 6.54 11.74 -0.46
C VAL A 18 5.74 12.76 -1.25
N LYS A 19 5.99 12.92 -2.56
CA LYS A 19 5.26 13.84 -3.43
C LYS A 19 3.75 13.55 -3.48
N LEU A 20 3.38 12.28 -3.38
CA LEU A 20 1.99 11.83 -3.37
C LEU A 20 1.35 11.82 -1.96
N ASN A 21 2.11 12.22 -0.94
CA ASN A 21 1.69 12.21 0.46
C ASN A 21 1.24 10.80 0.94
N LEU A 22 1.93 9.76 0.48
CA LEU A 22 1.77 8.37 0.90
C LEU A 22 2.80 8.05 2.00
N THR A 23 2.74 8.78 3.11
CA THR A 23 3.79 8.79 4.14
C THR A 23 3.61 7.72 5.21
N THR A 24 2.41 7.15 5.34
CA THR A 24 2.14 6.09 6.32
C THR A 24 2.34 4.74 5.66
N CYS A 25 3.41 4.04 6.03
CA CYS A 25 3.76 2.76 5.41
C CYS A 25 3.97 1.65 6.44
N TRP A 26 3.53 0.45 6.07
CA TRP A 26 3.73 -0.77 6.84
C TRP A 26 4.51 -1.79 6.02
N LEU A 27 5.49 -2.42 6.66
CA LEU A 27 6.14 -3.61 6.14
C LEU A 27 5.35 -4.84 6.60
N LEU A 28 4.82 -5.57 5.63
CA LEU A 28 3.94 -6.72 5.87
C LEU A 28 4.57 -7.98 5.26
N ASP A 29 4.25 -9.13 5.83
CA ASP A 29 4.62 -10.43 5.29
C ASP A 29 3.50 -10.93 4.39
N PHE A 30 3.81 -11.52 3.23
CA PHE A 30 2.77 -12.09 2.38
C PHE A 30 1.91 -13.16 3.09
N LYS A 31 2.43 -13.80 4.13
CA LYS A 31 1.66 -14.74 4.98
C LYS A 31 0.45 -14.10 5.65
N VAL A 32 0.39 -12.77 5.78
CA VAL A 32 -0.80 -12.09 6.33
C VAL A 32 -1.93 -11.98 5.31
N ILE A 33 -1.62 -12.13 4.02
CA ILE A 33 -2.59 -12.14 2.93
C ILE A 33 -2.99 -13.60 2.69
N THR A 34 -3.66 -14.23 3.67
CA THR A 34 -4.25 -15.56 3.49
C THR A 34 -5.50 -15.52 2.62
N ASN A 35 -6.23 -14.40 2.66
CA ASN A 35 -7.37 -14.09 1.82
C ASN A 35 -7.24 -12.61 1.36
N PRO A 36 -6.89 -12.36 0.08
CA PRO A 36 -6.69 -11.01 -0.46
C PRO A 36 -7.93 -10.12 -0.36
N GLU A 37 -9.12 -10.66 -0.59
CA GLU A 37 -10.39 -9.93 -0.48
C GLU A 37 -10.67 -9.49 0.95
N ALA A 38 -10.55 -10.40 1.93
CA ALA A 38 -10.74 -10.08 3.34
C ALA A 38 -9.67 -9.08 3.83
N PHE A 39 -8.43 -9.22 3.37
CA PHE A 39 -7.37 -8.25 3.64
C PHE A 39 -7.74 -6.87 3.09
N PHE A 40 -8.13 -6.79 1.82
CA PHE A 40 -8.50 -5.53 1.17
C PHE A 40 -9.68 -4.85 1.85
N ASN A 41 -10.77 -5.58 2.11
CA ASN A 41 -11.98 -5.03 2.70
C ASN A 41 -11.77 -4.51 4.14
N ASN A 42 -10.99 -5.24 4.95
CA ASN A 42 -10.78 -4.90 6.36
C ASN A 42 -9.69 -3.84 6.57
N PHE A 43 -8.64 -3.86 5.75
CA PHE A 43 -7.48 -2.98 5.92
C PHE A 43 -7.52 -1.76 5.01
N ILE A 44 -8.10 -1.86 3.81
CA ILE A 44 -7.93 -0.85 2.77
C ILE A 44 -9.23 -0.10 2.49
N LEU A 45 -10.26 -0.79 2.00
CA LEU A 45 -11.43 -0.21 1.33
C LEU A 45 -12.07 0.96 2.09
N ASN A 46 -12.26 0.80 3.40
CA ASN A 46 -12.97 1.77 4.23
C ASN A 46 -12.07 2.86 4.85
N LYS A 47 -10.73 2.76 4.69
CA LYS A 47 -9.75 3.58 5.42
C LYS A 47 -8.90 4.47 4.52
N TYR A 48 -8.72 4.09 3.26
CA TYR A 48 -7.77 4.72 2.35
C TYR A 48 -8.37 4.91 0.95
N ASP A 49 -8.10 6.04 0.32
CA ASP A 49 -8.49 6.32 -1.08
C ASP A 49 -7.35 6.09 -2.06
N ASN A 50 -6.11 6.21 -1.57
CA ASN A 50 -4.89 6.07 -2.35
C ASN A 50 -3.93 5.17 -1.58
N LEU A 51 -3.34 4.22 -2.29
CA LEU A 51 -2.30 3.37 -1.75
C LEU A 51 -1.21 3.11 -2.77
N ALA A 52 0.00 2.89 -2.26
CA ALA A 52 1.11 2.33 -3.00
C ALA A 52 1.49 0.98 -2.41
N ILE A 53 1.68 0.00 -3.28
CA ILE A 53 2.19 -1.32 -2.94
C ILE A 53 3.59 -1.42 -3.54
N ILE A 54 4.58 -1.70 -2.71
CA ILE A 54 5.96 -1.94 -3.16
C ILE A 54 6.32 -3.38 -2.88
N VAL A 55 6.84 -4.06 -3.89
CA VAL A 55 7.15 -5.49 -3.86
C VAL A 55 8.52 -5.74 -4.45
N ASN A 56 9.09 -6.91 -4.17
CA ASN A 56 10.20 -7.42 -4.96
C ASN A 56 9.67 -7.95 -6.31
N GLU A 57 10.45 -7.86 -7.39
CA GLU A 57 10.13 -8.36 -8.74
C GLU A 57 9.59 -9.80 -8.70
N ARG A 58 10.24 -10.68 -7.93
CA ARG A 58 9.86 -12.11 -7.84
C ARG A 58 8.53 -12.36 -7.13
N SER A 59 8.01 -11.34 -6.45
CA SER A 59 6.77 -11.41 -5.67
C SER A 59 5.62 -10.61 -6.27
N LYS A 60 5.81 -9.99 -7.44
CA LYS A 60 4.82 -9.07 -8.04
C LYS A 60 3.43 -9.69 -8.29
N GLU A 61 3.39 -10.97 -8.66
CA GLU A 61 2.10 -11.65 -8.91
C GLU A 61 1.29 -11.84 -7.61
N LYS A 62 1.93 -11.84 -6.43
CA LYS A 62 1.25 -12.04 -5.14
C LYS A 62 0.34 -10.86 -4.75
N VAL A 63 0.52 -9.69 -5.36
CA VAL A 63 -0.31 -8.49 -5.08
C VAL A 63 -1.31 -8.20 -6.19
N ARG A 64 -1.34 -9.01 -7.25
CA ARG A 64 -2.18 -8.79 -8.41
C ARG A 64 -3.67 -8.73 -8.05
N GLU A 65 -4.13 -9.68 -7.26
CA GLU A 65 -5.53 -9.76 -6.81
C GLU A 65 -5.92 -8.54 -5.98
N ILE A 66 -5.02 -8.03 -5.13
CA ILE A 66 -5.26 -6.81 -4.35
C ILE A 66 -5.40 -5.59 -5.28
N VAL A 67 -4.57 -5.50 -6.32
CA VAL A 67 -4.65 -4.42 -7.31
C VAL A 67 -5.95 -4.50 -8.12
N GLU A 68 -6.39 -5.70 -8.48
CA GLU A 68 -7.67 -5.93 -9.19
C GLU A 68 -8.86 -5.52 -8.31
N LEU A 69 -8.92 -6.01 -7.06
CA LEU A 69 -9.95 -5.61 -6.09
C LEU A 69 -10.01 -4.10 -5.87
N ALA A 70 -8.85 -3.43 -5.84
CA ALA A 70 -8.80 -1.99 -5.67
C ALA A 70 -9.38 -1.21 -6.86
N LYS A 71 -9.15 -1.69 -8.10
CA LYS A 71 -9.74 -1.12 -9.30
C LYS A 71 -11.27 -1.22 -9.27
N ASP A 72 -11.78 -2.39 -8.92
CA ASP A 72 -13.23 -2.64 -8.85
C ASP A 72 -13.93 -1.76 -7.80
N ASN A 73 -13.18 -1.34 -6.78
CA ASN A 73 -13.68 -0.53 -5.68
C ASN A 73 -13.22 0.94 -5.72
N TRP A 74 -12.77 1.44 -6.87
CA TRP A 74 -12.40 2.85 -7.09
C TRP A 74 -11.30 3.37 -6.14
N VAL A 75 -10.45 2.48 -5.64
CA VAL A 75 -9.27 2.82 -4.84
C VAL A 75 -8.06 2.95 -5.77
N SER A 76 -7.39 4.11 -5.73
CA SER A 76 -6.22 4.36 -6.57
C SER A 76 -5.00 3.60 -6.03
N VAL A 77 -4.43 2.72 -6.87
CA VAL A 77 -3.26 1.91 -6.53
C VAL A 77 -2.08 2.22 -7.42
N LEU A 78 -0.92 2.48 -6.80
CA LEU A 78 0.37 2.53 -7.47
C LEU A 78 1.18 1.30 -7.07
N ALA A 79 1.70 0.57 -8.05
CA ALA A 79 2.57 -0.57 -7.81
C ALA A 79 4.01 -0.21 -8.17
N PHE A 80 4.94 -0.48 -7.26
CA PHE A 80 6.37 -0.26 -7.46
C PHE A 80 7.15 -1.54 -7.20
N ILE A 81 8.32 -1.63 -7.82
CA ILE A 81 9.24 -2.75 -7.66
C ILE A 81 10.51 -2.20 -7.02
N SER A 82 10.95 -2.85 -5.94
CA SER A 82 12.17 -2.50 -5.20
C SER A 82 13.01 -3.75 -4.97
N ASP A 83 14.27 -3.69 -5.36
CA ASP A 83 15.22 -4.78 -5.12
C ASP A 83 15.72 -4.77 -3.66
N ASN A 84 15.54 -3.66 -2.95
CA ASN A 84 15.85 -3.52 -1.54
C ASN A 84 14.83 -4.24 -0.63
N LEU A 85 13.73 -4.75 -1.19
CA LEU A 85 12.71 -5.47 -0.47
C LEU A 85 12.91 -6.99 -0.58
N ARG A 86 12.77 -7.70 0.53
CA ARG A 86 12.82 -9.16 0.55
C ARG A 86 11.55 -9.76 -0.07
N GLU A 87 11.69 -10.91 -0.73
CA GLU A 87 10.64 -11.58 -1.51
C GLU A 87 9.42 -12.05 -0.67
N GLU A 88 9.61 -12.25 0.63
CA GLU A 88 8.55 -12.60 1.58
C GLU A 88 7.79 -11.40 2.13
N LYS A 89 8.25 -10.17 1.85
CA LYS A 89 7.67 -8.94 2.36
C LYS A 89 7.11 -8.07 1.24
N PHE A 90 6.15 -7.21 1.61
CA PHE A 90 5.69 -6.10 0.80
C PHE A 90 5.54 -4.85 1.67
N LEU A 91 5.68 -3.68 1.06
CA LEU A 91 5.30 -2.42 1.68
C LEU A 91 3.93 -2.01 1.20
N LEU A 92 3.09 -1.60 2.16
CA LEU A 92 1.84 -0.94 1.89
C LEU A 92 1.94 0.48 2.44
N CYS A 93 1.95 1.46 1.54
CA CYS A 93 1.94 2.88 1.84
C CYS A 93 0.57 3.46 1.52
N VAL A 94 0.01 4.28 2.41
CA VAL A 94 -1.36 4.78 2.23
C VAL A 94 -1.46 6.26 2.57
N LYS A 95 -2.54 6.86 2.05
CA LYS A 95 -3.06 8.15 2.49
C LYS A 95 -4.44 7.93 3.09
N SER A 96 -4.58 8.23 4.38
CA SER A 96 -5.85 8.20 5.10
C SER A 96 -6.90 9.05 4.39
N LYS A 97 -8.13 8.54 4.28
CA LYS A 97 -9.25 9.40 3.85
C LYS A 97 -9.35 10.54 4.86
N ILE A 98 -9.30 11.78 4.38
CA ILE A 98 -9.66 12.92 5.23
C ILE A 98 -11.18 12.81 5.41
N LYS A 99 -11.63 12.24 6.53
CA LYS A 99 -13.03 12.40 6.93
C LYS A 99 -13.20 13.87 7.27
N ILE A 100 -13.69 14.67 6.32
CA ILE A 100 -14.26 15.98 6.64
C ILE A 100 -15.44 15.67 7.56
N LYS A 101 -15.22 15.79 8.87
CA LYS A 101 -16.33 15.89 9.81
C LYS A 101 -16.99 17.23 9.47
N ASN A 102 -18.10 17.18 8.75
CA ASN A 102 -18.98 18.35 8.68
C ASN A 102 -19.38 18.66 10.13
N PHE A 103 -18.77 19.68 10.71
CA PHE A 103 -19.30 20.32 11.91
C PHE A 103 -20.52 21.11 11.46
N THR A 104 -21.68 20.45 11.38
CA THR A 104 -22.96 21.15 11.46
C THR A 104 -23.14 21.53 12.93
N SER A 105 -22.84 22.79 13.25
CA SER A 105 -23.32 23.48 14.45
C SER A 105 -24.54 24.29 14.07
#